data_AF-A0A3G8ZF16-F1
#
_entry.id   AF-A0A3G8ZF16-F1
#
_cell.length_a   1.000
_cell.length_b   1.000
_cell.length_c   1.000
_cell.angle_alpha   90.00
_cell.angle_beta   90.00
_cell.angle_gamma   90.00
#
_symmetry.space_group_name_H-M   'P 1'
#
loop_
_entity.id
_entity.type
_entity.pdbx_description
1 polymer ?
#
loop_
_entity_poly.entity_id
_entity_poly.type
_entity_poly.pdbx_seq_one_letter_code
_entity_poly.pdbx_strand_id
1 'polypeptide(L)' 'MQFIDFKKEHFTRPASSNKFLLDIPRDEIGFAEIDIKQAVDEDHYEEIDYEIFDDIDKVVIKMRNPADIRVNF' A
#
# COMPACT_ATOMS: atom_id res chain seq x y z
N MET A 1 13.49 -6.85 8.13
CA MET A 1 12.13 -6.58 7.65
C MET A 1 11.69 -5.29 8.29
N GLN A 2 11.83 -4.22 7.52
CA GLN A 2 11.27 -2.91 7.83
C GLN A 2 9.78 -2.96 7.47
N PHE A 3 8.99 -2.07 8.05
CA PHE A 3 7.61 -1.91 7.63
C PHE A 3 7.21 -0.45 7.79
N ILE A 4 6.26 -0.02 6.97
CA ILE A 4 5.61 1.27 7.08
C ILE A 4 4.12 1.02 7.21
N ASP A 5 3.53 1.59 8.26
CA ASP A 5 2.10 1.58 8.48
C ASP A 5 1.48 2.78 7.75
N PHE A 6 0.72 2.50 6.71
CA PHE A 6 -0.04 3.51 5.97
C PHE A 6 -1.49 3.47 6.39
N LYS A 7 -1.96 4.60 6.92
CA LYS A 7 -3.39 4.76 7.21
C LYS A 7 -4.16 5.01 5.93
N LYS A 8 -5.48 4.76 5.97
CA LYS A 8 -6.44 5.10 4.91
C LYS A 8 -6.36 6.56 4.43
N GLU A 9 -5.82 7.46 5.25
CA GLU A 9 -5.64 8.89 4.94
C GLU A 9 -4.48 9.17 3.97
N HIS A 10 -3.49 8.28 3.88
CA HIS A 10 -2.38 8.41 2.92
C HIS A 10 -2.80 8.03 1.50
N PHE A 11 -3.96 7.41 1.34
CA PHE A 11 -4.47 7.01 0.05
C PHE A 11 -5.04 8.20 -0.71
N THR A 12 -4.54 8.38 -1.92
CA THR A 12 -5.04 9.36 -2.86
C THR A 12 -6.05 8.71 -3.79
N ARG A 13 -7.22 9.33 -3.95
CA ARG A 13 -8.22 8.88 -4.94
C ARG A 13 -8.07 9.69 -6.23
N PRO A 14 -7.46 9.15 -7.30
CA PRO A 14 -7.41 9.83 -8.58
C PRO A 14 -8.82 10.02 -9.16
N ALA A 15 -9.12 11.19 -9.73
CA ALA A 15 -10.41 11.46 -10.35
C ALA A 15 -10.76 10.49 -11.51
N SER A 16 -9.74 9.91 -12.15
CA SER A 16 -9.89 8.94 -13.25
C SER A 16 -10.11 7.49 -12.79
N SER A 17 -9.99 7.17 -11.50
CA SER A 17 -10.13 5.79 -11.03
C SER A 17 -10.98 5.71 -9.77
N ASN A 18 -11.87 4.73 -9.75
CA ASN A 18 -12.67 4.46 -8.55
C ASN A 18 -11.89 3.67 -7.47
N LYS A 19 -10.57 3.59 -7.63
CA LYS A 19 -9.62 2.91 -6.75
C LYS A 19 -8.78 3.95 -6.02
N PHE A 20 -8.30 3.56 -4.85
CA PHE A 20 -7.36 4.32 -4.04
C PHE A 20 -5.93 3.94 -4.44
N LEU A 21 -5.08 4.95 -4.52
CA LEU A 21 -3.67 4.83 -4.88
C LEU A 21 -2.82 5.24 -3.69
N LEU A 22 -1.75 4.50 -3.45
CA LEU A 22 -0.69 4.88 -2.52
C LEU A 22 0.62 4.85 -3.28
N ASP A 23 1.25 6.01 -3.38
CA ASP A 23 2.55 6.19 -4.02
C ASP A 23 3.65 6.11 -2.95
N ILE A 24 4.48 5.08 -3.01
CA ILE A 24 5.61 4.87 -2.11
C ILE A 24 6.91 5.09 -2.89
N PRO A 25 7.76 6.04 -2.52
CA PRO A 25 9.06 6.23 -3.16
C PRO A 25 9.90 4.95 -3.03
N ARG A 26 10.56 4.51 -4.11
CA ARG A 26 11.50 3.37 -4.02
C ARG A 26 12.72 3.70 -3.14
N ASP A 27 12.99 4.96 -2.89
CA ASP A 27 14.01 5.37 -1.92
C ASP A 27 13.67 4.91 -0.49
N GLU A 28 12.38 4.82 -0.13
CA GLU A 28 11.94 4.39 1.20
C GLU A 28 12.00 2.87 1.40
N ILE A 29 11.61 2.12 0.37
CA ILE A 29 11.42 0.67 0.44
C ILE A 29 12.51 -0.14 -0.28
N GLY A 30 13.34 0.52 -1.08
CA GLY A 30 14.35 -0.10 -1.91
C GLY A 30 13.78 -0.99 -3.03
N PHE A 31 14.58 -1.98 -3.40
CA PHE A 31 14.24 -3.02 -4.39
C PHE A 31 13.75 -4.31 -3.71
N ALA A 32 13.31 -4.23 -2.45
CA ALA A 32 12.87 -5.39 -1.69
C ALA A 32 11.47 -5.85 -2.12
N GLU A 33 11.15 -7.11 -1.83
CA GLU A 33 9.84 -7.69 -2.10
C GLU A 33 8.84 -7.12 -1.08
N ILE A 34 7.76 -6.54 -1.59
CA ILE A 34 6.82 -5.77 -0.76
C ILE A 34 5.62 -6.65 -0.43
N ASP A 35 5.36 -6.82 0.86
CA ASP A 35 4.22 -7.59 1.36
C ASP A 35 3.23 -6.66 2.07
N ILE A 36 2.00 -6.61 1.57
CA ILE A 36 0.97 -5.69 2.05
C ILE A 36 -0.10 -6.48 2.81
N LYS A 37 -0.36 -6.06 4.05
CA LYS A 37 -1.41 -6.64 4.90
C LYS A 37 -2.37 -5.56 5.35
N GLN A 38 -3.67 -5.81 5.25
CA GLN A 38 -4.68 -4.89 5.76
C GLN A 38 -4.95 -5.17 7.22
N ALA A 39 -4.84 -4.16 8.08
CA ALA A 39 -5.36 -4.22 9.44
C ALA A 39 -6.88 -4.05 9.38
N VAL A 40 -7.61 -5.14 9.65
CA VAL A 40 -9.08 -5.15 9.71
C VAL A 40 -9.55 -4.81 11.13
N ASP A 41 -8.81 -5.30 12.14
CA ASP A 41 -9.05 -5.07 13.58
C ASP A 41 -7.70 -4.91 14.33
N GLU A 42 -7.75 -4.52 15.61
CA GLU A 42 -6.55 -4.29 16.46
C GLU A 42 -5.57 -5.48 16.48
N ASP A 43 -6.06 -6.71 16.26
CA ASP A 43 -5.25 -7.94 16.24
C ASP A 43 -5.45 -8.79 14.97
N HIS A 44 -6.20 -8.29 13.97
CA HIS A 44 -6.51 -9.05 12.75
C HIS A 44 -5.94 -8.38 11.51
N TYR A 45 -5.06 -9.10 10.83
CA TYR A 45 -4.53 -8.72 9.52
C TYR A 45 -5.00 -9.71 8.47
N GLU A 46 -5.64 -9.22 7.41
CA GLU A 46 -6.04 -10.04 6.27
C GLU A 46 -5.19 -9.73 5.04
N GLU A 47 -4.95 -10.77 4.24
CA GLU A 47 -4.46 -10.59 2.87
C GLU A 47 -5.58 -9.96 2.04
N ILE A 48 -5.25 -8.89 1.33
CA ILE A 48 -6.22 -8.18 0.50
C ILE A 48 -5.81 -8.23 -0.96
N ASP A 49 -6.80 -8.14 -1.84
CA ASP A 49 -6.56 -7.90 -3.26
C ASP A 49 -6.00 -6.48 -3.45
N TYR A 50 -4.68 -6.39 -3.55
CA TYR A 50 -3.95 -5.19 -3.90
C TYR A 50 -3.25 -5.39 -5.25
N GLU A 51 -3.12 -4.31 -6.02
CA GLU A 51 -2.30 -4.30 -7.23
C GLU A 51 -1.08 -3.42 -6.99
N ILE A 52 0.10 -4.05 -6.93
CA ILE A 52 1.37 -3.34 -6.88
C ILE A 52 1.79 -3.01 -8.32
N PHE A 53 1.99 -1.73 -8.60
CA PHE A 53 2.61 -1.25 -9.82
C PHE A 53 4.00 -0.76 -9.48
N ASP A 54 5.00 -1.50 -9.95
CA ASP A 54 6.39 -1.12 -9.80
C ASP A 54 6.79 -0.16 -10.92
N ASP A 55 7.10 1.08 -10.56
CA ASP A 55 7.69 2.08 -11.44
C ASP A 55 9.19 2.21 -11.10
N ILE A 56 9.95 2.84 -12.01
CA ILE A 56 11.41 2.99 -11.87
C ILE A 56 11.80 3.76 -10.59
N ASP A 57 10.98 4.71 -10.18
CA ASP A 57 11.23 5.65 -9.08
C ASP A 57 10.39 5.38 -7.83
N LYS A 58 9.25 4.69 -7.99
CA LYS A 58 8.25 4.52 -6.94
C LYS A 58 7.44 3.26 -7.15
N VAL A 59 6.76 2.85 -6.10
CA VAL A 59 5.79 1.75 -6.13
C VAL A 59 4.41 2.32 -5.88
N VAL A 60 3.47 2.02 -6.78
CA VAL A 60 2.09 2.48 -6.69
C VAL A 60 1.21 1.32 -6.32
N ILE A 61 0.65 1.35 -5.11
CA ILE A 61 -0.28 0.35 -4.63
C ILE A 61 -1.69 0.82 -4.98
N LYS A 62 -2.49 -0.04 -5.63
CA LYS A 62 -3.89 0.23 -5.95
C LYS A 62 -4.80 -0.72 -5.18
N MET A 63 -5.83 -0.15 -4.56
CA MET A 63 -6.86 -0.94 -3.87
C MET A 63 -8.24 -0.33 -4.04
N ARG A 64 -9.28 -1.15 -3.86
CA ARG A 64 -10.69 -0.70 -4.02
C ARG A 64 -11.19 0.08 -2.81
N ASN A 65 -10.74 -0.29 -1.61
CA ASN A 65 -11.18 0.29 -0.37
C ASN A 65 -9.94 0.78 0.39
N PRO A 66 -9.88 2.04 0.84
CA PRO A 66 -8.76 2.53 1.60
C PRO A 66 -8.91 2.00 3.02
N ALA A 67 -7.89 1.33 3.50
CA ALA A 67 -7.83 0.79 4.85
C ALA A 67 -6.45 1.05 5.43
N ASP A 68 -6.34 0.86 6.74
CA ASP A 68 -5.05 0.86 7.41
C ASP A 68 -4.29 -0.38 6.94
N ILE A 69 -3.17 -0.17 6.24
CA ILE A 69 -2.33 -1.25 5.72
C ILE A 69 -0.93 -1.16 6.29
N ARG A 70 -0.29 -2.32 6.45
CA ARG A 70 1.12 -2.44 6.74
C ARG A 70 1.84 -2.93 5.49
N VAL A 71 2.82 -2.16 5.06
CA VAL A 71 3.68 -2.49 3.93
C VAL A 71 5.01 -2.95 4.49
N ASN A 72 5.33 -4.24 4.34
CA ASN A 72 6.58 -4.85 4.80
C ASN A 72 7.56 -4.93 3.64
N PHE A 73 8.84 -4.62 3.89
CA PHE A 73 9.93 -4.64 2.92
C PHE A 73 11.31 -4.86 3.59
#